data_AF-A0AAV3I0Q9-F1
#
_entry.id   AF-A0AAV3I0Q9-F1
#
_cell.length_a   1.000
_cell.length_b   1.000
_cell.length_c   1.000
_cell.angle_alpha   90.00
_cell.angle_beta   90.00
_cell.angle_gamma   90.00
#
_symmetry.space_group_name_H-M   'P 1'
#
loop_
_entity.id
_entity.type
_entity.pdbx_description
1 polymer ?
#
loop_
_entity_poly.entity_id
_entity_poly.type
_entity_poly.pdbx_seq_one_letter_code
_entity_poly.pdbx_strand_id
1 'polypeptide(L)'
;MKKWHYIFCIILFHLGLPCGYAANDGTCATRGGTHTLSLNFPLTTVSAANNVPGNTLIDIANATSSENYSVLCNCDSKHSNGAYHEIYYTADPAPGMVYSTTASGLAFYYLNEYVDVGTKISVLNAGYTAVPFEHVSNQATTTDHTCQGNKTTAVGVSLKTGADAKISFRIKRLINGTVVIPITDIALLYANISSTTTRGEAIAKVRISGSLTAPQSCQINAGQVIYFDFDTIPASEFSSTAGQAITSRKITKTVSIECTGMGYERTQKVDASFTGTNRSSDDTMVATDNADVGIKIYNKSNAEVSVNNGKLPADMGNTTIFGRKNGSVTFSAAPASFTGARPQPGVFNATATLTIEFVN
;
A
#
# COMPACT_ATOMS: atom_id res chain seq x y z
N MET A 1 -75.43 -58.78 -34.85
CA MET A 1 -75.66 -59.32 -33.49
C MET A 1 -74.67 -58.68 -32.53
N LYS A 2 -75.16 -57.87 -31.58
CA LYS A 2 -74.68 -57.65 -30.20
C LYS A 2 -73.17 -57.86 -29.89
N LYS A 3 -72.44 -56.78 -29.57
CA LYS A 3 -72.13 -56.33 -28.19
C LYS A 3 -71.02 -55.27 -28.14
N TRP A 4 -71.34 -54.18 -27.46
CA TRP A 4 -70.45 -53.14 -26.95
C TRP A 4 -69.59 -53.71 -25.81
N HIS A 5 -68.29 -53.41 -25.77
CA HIS A 5 -67.45 -53.52 -24.56
C HIS A 5 -66.58 -52.26 -24.43
N TYR A 6 -66.54 -51.75 -23.22
CA TYR A 6 -65.83 -50.57 -22.75
C TYR A 6 -64.47 -50.95 -22.14
N ILE A 7 -63.50 -50.03 -22.29
CA ILE A 7 -62.43 -49.66 -21.33
C ILE A 7 -61.30 -50.69 -21.04
N PHE A 8 -60.05 -50.34 -21.38
CA PHE A 8 -59.05 -49.90 -20.39
C PHE A 8 -57.84 -49.25 -21.08
N CYS A 9 -57.59 -47.97 -20.81
CA CYS A 9 -56.44 -47.22 -21.30
C CYS A 9 -55.30 -47.42 -20.28
N ILE A 10 -54.26 -48.17 -20.65
CA ILE A 10 -53.07 -48.34 -19.80
C ILE A 10 -52.13 -47.17 -20.10
N ILE A 11 -52.11 -46.19 -19.19
CA ILE A 11 -51.11 -45.12 -19.17
C ILE A 11 -49.82 -45.71 -18.61
N LEU A 12 -48.82 -45.93 -19.47
CA LEU A 12 -47.46 -46.27 -19.06
C LEU A 12 -46.82 -45.02 -18.43
N PHE A 13 -46.77 -44.99 -17.10
CA PHE A 13 -45.96 -44.03 -16.35
C PHE A 13 -44.48 -44.44 -16.50
N HIS A 14 -43.74 -43.78 -17.39
CA HIS A 14 -42.28 -43.83 -17.36
C HIS A 14 -41.80 -43.13 -16.10
N LEU A 15 -41.59 -43.90 -15.03
CA LEU A 15 -40.76 -43.54 -13.90
C LEU A 15 -39.35 -43.26 -14.43
N GLY A 16 -39.10 -41.98 -14.73
CA GLY A 16 -37.75 -41.46 -14.86
C GLY A 16 -37.03 -41.74 -13.56
N LEU A 17 -36.11 -42.71 -13.58
CA LEU A 17 -35.07 -42.85 -12.58
C LEU A 17 -34.39 -41.47 -12.48
N PRO A 18 -34.44 -40.76 -11.35
CA PRO A 18 -33.50 -39.68 -11.17
C PRO A 18 -32.13 -40.34 -11.18
N CYS A 19 -31.33 -40.05 -12.21
CA CYS A 19 -29.89 -40.22 -12.12
C CYS A 19 -29.48 -39.46 -10.87
N GLY A 20 -29.20 -40.20 -9.80
CA GLY A 20 -28.58 -39.65 -8.61
C GLY A 20 -27.24 -39.09 -9.05
N TYR A 21 -27.17 -37.76 -9.23
CA TYR A 21 -25.89 -37.08 -9.10
C TYR A 21 -25.36 -37.44 -7.72
N ALA A 22 -24.25 -38.18 -7.68
CA ALA A 22 -23.51 -38.40 -6.44
C ALA A 22 -23.03 -37.03 -5.96
N ALA A 23 -23.84 -36.37 -5.13
CA ALA A 23 -23.79 -34.93 -4.91
C ALA A 23 -22.50 -34.43 -4.20
N ASN A 24 -21.56 -35.32 -3.87
CA ASN A 24 -20.37 -35.00 -3.08
C ASN A 24 -19.14 -35.85 -3.46
N ASP A 25 -19.03 -36.34 -4.70
CA ASP A 25 -17.93 -37.22 -5.11
C ASP A 25 -16.57 -36.48 -5.09
N GLY A 26 -15.69 -36.82 -4.13
CA GLY A 26 -14.34 -36.25 -4.03
C GLY A 26 -14.20 -34.91 -3.30
N THR A 27 -15.27 -34.36 -2.73
CA THR A 27 -15.26 -33.05 -2.04
C THR A 27 -14.84 -33.15 -0.59
N CYS A 28 -14.16 -32.13 -0.07
CA CYS A 28 -13.84 -32.02 1.36
C CYS A 28 -14.69 -30.95 2.05
N ALA A 29 -15.07 -31.22 3.31
CA ALA A 29 -15.87 -30.33 4.14
C ALA A 29 -15.45 -30.40 5.62
N THR A 30 -15.75 -29.34 6.35
CA THR A 30 -15.54 -29.25 7.81
C THR A 30 -16.80 -29.70 8.56
N ARG A 31 -16.63 -30.44 9.65
CA ARG A 31 -17.76 -31.04 10.42
C ARG A 31 -18.61 -30.03 11.21
N GLY A 32 -18.15 -28.79 11.39
CA GLY A 32 -18.79 -27.75 12.21
C GLY A 32 -19.01 -26.42 11.48
N GLY A 33 -19.07 -26.44 10.15
CA GLY A 33 -19.08 -25.23 9.31
C GLY A 33 -17.66 -24.72 9.00
N THR A 34 -17.58 -23.81 8.02
CA THR A 34 -16.32 -23.29 7.47
C THR A 34 -15.36 -22.82 8.56
N HIS A 35 -14.16 -23.41 8.60
CA HIS A 35 -13.13 -23.05 9.56
C HIS A 35 -12.69 -21.60 9.37
N THR A 36 -12.38 -20.87 10.45
CA THR A 36 -11.95 -19.47 10.35
C THR A 36 -10.47 -19.37 10.64
N LEU A 37 -9.67 -19.15 9.61
CA LEU A 37 -8.24 -18.87 9.74
C LEU A 37 -8.08 -17.38 10.02
N SER A 38 -7.73 -17.04 11.27
CA SER A 38 -7.49 -15.65 11.66
C SER A 38 -6.01 -15.34 11.56
N LEU A 39 -5.63 -14.64 10.51
CA LEU A 39 -4.25 -14.24 10.26
C LEU A 39 -4.04 -12.78 10.65
N ASN A 40 -2.94 -12.54 11.34
CA ASN A 40 -2.53 -11.19 11.69
C ASN A 40 -1.27 -10.84 10.90
N PHE A 41 -1.26 -9.66 10.29
CA PHE A 41 -0.04 -9.09 9.75
C PHE A 41 0.41 -7.92 10.65
N PRO A 42 1.74 -7.73 10.81
CA PRO A 42 2.26 -6.69 11.69
C PRO A 42 1.94 -5.29 11.16
N LEU A 43 2.16 -4.27 11.99
CA LEU A 43 2.15 -2.87 11.56
C LEU A 43 3.10 -2.72 10.35
N THR A 44 2.53 -2.40 9.19
CA THR A 44 3.26 -2.37 7.92
C THR A 44 3.45 -0.92 7.48
N THR A 45 4.71 -0.52 7.35
CA THR A 45 5.07 0.85 6.96
C THR A 45 5.07 1.02 5.45
N VAL A 46 4.29 1.99 4.96
CA VAL A 46 4.29 2.47 3.58
C VAL A 46 5.19 3.71 3.51
N SER A 47 6.26 3.64 2.72
CA SER A 47 7.13 4.81 2.51
C SER A 47 6.37 5.96 1.86
N ALA A 48 6.80 7.20 2.11
CA ALA A 48 6.17 8.39 1.54
C ALA A 48 6.13 8.33 -0.01
N ALA A 49 7.21 7.86 -0.64
CA ALA A 49 7.29 7.68 -2.09
C ALA A 49 6.28 6.65 -2.64
N ASN A 50 5.93 5.65 -1.83
CA ASN A 50 5.00 4.60 -2.20
C ASN A 50 3.54 4.90 -1.82
N ASN A 51 3.32 5.88 -0.93
CA ASN A 51 2.00 6.30 -0.46
C ASN A 51 1.31 7.24 -1.47
N VAL A 52 1.16 6.79 -2.71
CA VAL A 52 0.60 7.56 -3.81
C VAL A 52 -0.62 6.83 -4.36
N PRO A 53 -1.78 7.49 -4.57
CA PRO A 53 -2.94 6.88 -5.19
C PRO A 53 -2.62 6.21 -6.53
N GLY A 54 -3.10 5.00 -6.71
CA GLY A 54 -2.84 4.15 -7.86
C GLY A 54 -1.63 3.22 -7.69
N ASN A 55 -0.70 3.51 -6.76
CA ASN A 55 0.48 2.68 -6.55
C ASN A 55 0.12 1.32 -5.92
N THR A 56 0.88 0.29 -6.26
CA THR A 56 0.67 -1.08 -5.79
C THR A 56 1.88 -1.59 -5.02
N LEU A 57 1.65 -2.05 -3.80
CA LEU A 57 2.61 -2.62 -2.87
C LEU A 57 2.42 -4.14 -2.88
N ILE A 58 3.25 -4.84 -3.64
CA ILE A 58 3.16 -6.30 -3.79
C ILE A 58 3.85 -7.00 -2.63
N ASP A 59 3.18 -8.01 -2.08
CA ASP A 59 3.67 -8.90 -1.02
C ASP A 59 4.30 -8.13 0.16
N ILE A 60 3.75 -6.97 0.50
CA ILE A 60 4.30 -6.02 1.48
C ILE A 60 4.12 -6.50 2.93
N ALA A 61 3.16 -7.40 3.16
CA ALA A 61 2.87 -7.94 4.48
C ALA A 61 2.68 -9.46 4.42
N ASN A 62 3.23 -10.16 5.41
CA ASN A 62 2.97 -11.57 5.65
C ASN A 62 1.91 -11.69 6.75
N ALA A 63 0.83 -12.40 6.48
CA ALA A 63 -0.21 -12.74 7.44
C ALA A 63 -0.11 -14.23 7.74
N THR A 64 0.07 -14.61 9.00
CA THR A 64 0.29 -16.01 9.38
C THR A 64 -0.56 -16.42 10.58
N SER A 65 -0.85 -17.71 10.69
CA SER A 65 -1.35 -18.40 11.87
C SER A 65 -0.58 -19.71 12.06
N SER A 66 -0.52 -20.20 13.30
CA SER A 66 0.05 -21.52 13.62
C SER A 66 -0.99 -22.64 13.59
N GLU A 67 -2.20 -22.34 13.13
CA GLU A 67 -3.35 -23.24 13.19
C GLU A 67 -3.27 -24.32 12.12
N ASN A 68 -3.61 -25.54 12.51
CA ASN A 68 -3.97 -26.62 11.60
C ASN A 68 -5.44 -26.94 11.83
N TYR A 69 -6.14 -27.38 10.78
CA TYR A 69 -7.56 -27.71 10.86
C TYR A 69 -7.84 -29.02 10.13
N SER A 70 -8.84 -29.74 10.61
CA SER A 70 -9.19 -31.06 10.06
C SER A 70 -10.43 -30.99 9.20
N VAL A 71 -10.37 -31.63 8.04
CA VAL A 71 -11.51 -31.82 7.15
C VAL A 71 -11.88 -33.30 7.03
N LEU A 72 -13.09 -33.53 6.56
CA LEU A 72 -13.59 -34.82 6.10
C LEU A 72 -13.70 -34.73 4.58
N CYS A 73 -13.10 -35.67 3.86
CA CYS A 73 -13.19 -35.75 2.41
C CYS A 73 -14.04 -36.95 2.01
N ASN A 74 -15.00 -36.74 1.11
CA ASN A 74 -15.76 -37.81 0.50
C ASN A 74 -14.89 -38.52 -0.54
N CYS A 75 -14.89 -39.84 -0.50
CA CYS A 75 -14.13 -40.66 -1.44
C CYS A 75 -14.83 -40.67 -2.78
N ASP A 76 -14.05 -40.57 -3.86
CA ASP A 76 -14.57 -40.70 -5.21
C ASP A 76 -14.46 -42.14 -5.75
N SER A 77 -15.10 -42.39 -6.89
CA SER A 77 -15.03 -43.71 -7.54
C SER A 77 -13.59 -44.17 -7.86
N LYS A 78 -12.68 -43.25 -8.18
CA LYS A 78 -11.26 -43.55 -8.51
C LYS A 78 -10.44 -43.92 -7.28
N HIS A 79 -10.82 -43.40 -6.12
CA HIS A 79 -10.13 -43.61 -4.84
C HIS A 79 -10.89 -44.56 -3.91
N SER A 80 -12.01 -45.14 -4.36
CA SER A 80 -12.77 -46.14 -3.60
C SER A 80 -11.88 -47.33 -3.25
N ASN A 81 -11.83 -47.71 -1.97
CA ASN A 81 -10.94 -48.75 -1.43
C ASN A 81 -9.43 -48.50 -1.66
N GLY A 82 -9.01 -47.24 -1.89
CA GLY A 82 -7.63 -46.85 -2.16
C GLY A 82 -7.06 -45.82 -1.18
N ALA A 83 -5.81 -45.44 -1.43
CA ALA A 83 -5.15 -44.31 -0.80
C ALA A 83 -4.98 -43.18 -1.82
N TYR A 84 -4.98 -41.95 -1.34
CA TYR A 84 -4.62 -40.76 -2.10
C TYR A 84 -3.72 -39.88 -1.24
N HIS A 85 -2.85 -39.10 -1.90
CA HIS A 85 -1.88 -38.26 -1.21
C HIS A 85 -2.18 -36.78 -1.41
N GLU A 86 -2.52 -36.41 -2.65
CA GLU A 86 -2.69 -35.02 -3.02
C GLU A 86 -4.06 -34.48 -2.60
N ILE A 87 -4.08 -33.20 -2.21
CA ILE A 87 -5.28 -32.40 -2.06
C ILE A 87 -5.19 -31.24 -3.04
N TYR A 88 -6.28 -31.01 -3.76
CA TYR A 88 -6.43 -29.94 -4.72
C TYR A 88 -7.21 -28.79 -4.10
N TYR A 89 -6.64 -27.59 -4.14
CA TYR A 89 -7.21 -26.40 -3.53
C TYR A 89 -7.74 -25.43 -4.57
N THR A 90 -8.87 -24.83 -4.23
CA THR A 90 -9.43 -23.68 -4.95
C THR A 90 -9.61 -22.55 -3.95
N ALA A 91 -9.35 -21.31 -4.36
CA ALA A 91 -9.62 -20.13 -3.55
C ALA A 91 -10.42 -19.09 -4.33
N ASP A 92 -11.46 -18.57 -3.70
CA ASP A 92 -12.26 -17.46 -4.20
C ASP A 92 -12.11 -16.24 -3.28
N PRO A 93 -12.32 -15.01 -3.78
CA PRO A 93 -12.50 -13.86 -2.90
C PRO A 93 -13.69 -14.10 -1.94
N ALA A 94 -13.58 -13.61 -0.70
CA ALA A 94 -14.66 -13.78 0.27
C ALA A 94 -15.97 -13.10 -0.18
N PRO A 95 -17.15 -13.60 0.23
CA PRO A 95 -18.43 -12.98 -0.09
C PRO A 95 -18.46 -11.51 0.33
N GLY A 96 -18.87 -10.64 -0.59
CA GLY A 96 -18.92 -9.19 -0.37
C GLY A 96 -17.65 -8.44 -0.78
N MET A 97 -16.55 -9.14 -1.10
CA MET A 97 -15.38 -8.51 -1.70
C MET A 97 -15.71 -8.06 -3.14
N VAL A 98 -15.56 -6.77 -3.40
CA VAL A 98 -15.85 -6.17 -4.72
C VAL A 98 -14.55 -6.08 -5.51
N TYR A 99 -14.52 -6.70 -6.70
CA TYR A 99 -13.36 -6.58 -7.60
C TYR A 99 -13.10 -5.10 -7.93
N SER A 100 -11.84 -4.68 -7.78
CA SER A 100 -11.41 -3.30 -8.07
C SER A 100 -10.59 -3.27 -9.36
N THR A 101 -9.49 -4.02 -9.43
CA THR A 101 -8.58 -4.02 -10.59
C THR A 101 -7.64 -5.23 -10.55
N THR A 102 -6.88 -5.42 -11.61
CA THR A 102 -5.73 -6.32 -11.65
C THR A 102 -4.46 -5.49 -11.86
N ALA A 103 -3.45 -5.70 -11.02
CA ALA A 103 -2.16 -5.02 -11.12
C ALA A 103 -1.03 -6.00 -10.80
N SER A 104 0.06 -5.97 -11.57
CA SER A 104 1.21 -6.87 -11.42
C SER A 104 0.83 -8.36 -11.38
N GLY A 105 -0.18 -8.76 -12.16
CA GLY A 105 -0.68 -10.14 -12.21
C GLY A 105 -1.49 -10.59 -10.99
N LEU A 106 -1.87 -9.67 -10.09
CA LEU A 106 -2.67 -9.95 -8.90
C LEU A 106 -4.01 -9.22 -8.96
N ALA A 107 -5.10 -9.93 -8.66
CA ALA A 107 -6.42 -9.34 -8.52
C ALA A 107 -6.52 -8.59 -7.18
N PHE A 108 -7.04 -7.37 -7.23
CA PHE A 108 -7.29 -6.51 -6.08
C PHE A 108 -8.78 -6.31 -5.88
N TYR A 109 -9.20 -6.40 -4.62
CA TYR A 109 -10.57 -6.23 -4.19
C TYR A 109 -10.69 -5.08 -3.19
N TYR A 110 -11.81 -4.37 -3.20
CA TYR A 110 -12.09 -3.29 -2.26
C TYR A 110 -11.93 -3.80 -0.82
N LEU A 111 -11.03 -3.18 -0.04
CA LEU A 111 -10.91 -3.45 1.39
C LEU A 111 -11.49 -2.29 2.20
N ASN A 112 -11.03 -1.07 1.93
CA ASN A 112 -11.59 0.15 2.52
C ASN A 112 -11.38 1.37 1.60
N GLU A 113 -11.57 2.58 2.14
CA GLU A 113 -11.40 3.81 1.38
C GLU A 113 -9.93 4.13 1.03
N TYR A 114 -8.96 3.59 1.78
CA TYR A 114 -7.53 3.86 1.62
C TYR A 114 -6.85 2.87 0.70
N VAL A 115 -7.21 1.59 0.80
CA VAL A 115 -6.52 0.50 0.08
C VAL A 115 -7.49 -0.53 -0.49
N ASP A 116 -7.12 -1.09 -1.64
CA ASP A 116 -7.62 -2.39 -2.10
C ASP A 116 -6.62 -3.48 -1.68
N VAL A 117 -7.08 -4.72 -1.52
CA VAL A 117 -6.27 -5.86 -1.08
C VAL A 117 -6.11 -6.90 -2.19
N GLY A 118 -4.90 -7.40 -2.36
CA GLY A 118 -4.60 -8.59 -3.15
C GLY A 118 -3.95 -9.64 -2.27
N THR A 119 -4.29 -10.90 -2.49
CA THR A 119 -3.95 -12.00 -1.57
C THR A 119 -3.28 -13.12 -2.34
N LYS A 120 -2.17 -13.63 -1.81
CA LYS A 120 -1.64 -14.95 -2.20
C LYS A 120 -1.68 -15.89 -1.00
N ILE A 121 -2.22 -17.08 -1.18
CA ILE A 121 -2.32 -18.09 -0.13
C ILE A 121 -1.23 -19.14 -0.34
N SER A 122 -0.56 -19.53 0.73
CA SER A 122 0.40 -20.63 0.72
C SER A 122 -0.33 -21.96 0.57
N VAL A 123 0.01 -22.68 -0.50
CA VAL A 123 -0.36 -24.08 -0.75
C VAL A 123 0.92 -24.91 -0.63
N LEU A 124 0.89 -25.96 0.18
CA LEU A 124 2.05 -26.83 0.41
C LEU A 124 2.65 -27.30 -0.93
N ASN A 125 3.97 -27.25 -1.08
CA ASN A 125 4.76 -27.58 -2.29
C ASN A 125 4.48 -26.74 -3.56
N ALA A 126 3.30 -26.13 -3.70
CA ALA A 126 2.98 -25.21 -4.81
C ALA A 126 3.38 -23.75 -4.52
N GLY A 127 3.63 -23.40 -3.26
CA GLY A 127 4.02 -22.05 -2.84
C GLY A 127 2.84 -21.09 -2.73
N TYR A 128 3.11 -19.79 -2.86
CA TYR A 128 2.09 -18.74 -2.73
C TYR A 128 1.32 -18.53 -4.04
N THR A 129 0.03 -18.85 -4.01
CA THR A 129 -0.85 -18.75 -5.18
C THR A 129 -1.81 -17.57 -5.04
N ALA A 130 -1.90 -16.75 -6.09
CA ALA A 130 -2.78 -15.58 -6.13
C ALA A 130 -4.27 -15.96 -6.13
N VAL A 131 -5.06 -15.34 -5.25
CA VAL A 131 -6.51 -15.50 -5.22
C VAL A 131 -7.14 -14.61 -6.31
N PRO A 132 -8.09 -15.11 -7.12
CA PRO A 132 -8.63 -16.48 -7.12
C PRO A 132 -7.75 -17.48 -7.87
N PHE A 133 -7.82 -18.76 -7.48
CA PHE A 133 -7.15 -19.87 -8.17
C PHE A 133 -7.96 -21.16 -8.12
N GLU A 134 -7.72 -22.07 -9.06
CA GLU A 134 -8.43 -23.35 -9.18
C GLU A 134 -7.50 -24.56 -9.14
N HIS A 135 -7.95 -25.62 -8.47
CA HIS A 135 -7.39 -26.98 -8.55
C HIS A 135 -5.86 -27.05 -8.39
N VAL A 136 -5.29 -26.28 -7.48
CA VAL A 136 -3.85 -26.30 -7.18
C VAL A 136 -3.54 -27.46 -6.26
N SER A 137 -2.79 -28.44 -6.75
CA SER A 137 -2.34 -29.60 -5.95
C SER A 137 -1.32 -29.18 -4.90
N ASN A 138 -1.42 -29.75 -3.69
CA ASN A 138 -0.35 -29.67 -2.70
C ASN A 138 0.83 -30.62 -2.99
N GLN A 139 0.77 -31.41 -4.06
CA GLN A 139 1.82 -32.34 -4.51
C GLN A 139 2.36 -33.23 -3.38
N ALA A 140 1.52 -33.55 -2.39
CA ALA A 140 1.92 -34.42 -1.30
C ALA A 140 2.11 -35.84 -1.83
N THR A 141 3.22 -36.48 -1.46
CA THR A 141 3.60 -37.81 -1.95
C THR A 141 3.72 -38.87 -0.85
N THR A 142 3.66 -38.45 0.42
CA THR A 142 3.96 -39.31 1.58
C THR A 142 2.86 -39.34 2.63
N THR A 143 1.84 -38.49 2.51
CA THR A 143 0.71 -38.45 3.43
C THR A 143 -0.39 -39.34 2.89
N ASP A 144 -0.63 -40.50 3.50
CA ASP A 144 -1.71 -41.39 3.07
C ASP A 144 -3.04 -40.94 3.66
N HIS A 145 -3.94 -40.46 2.80
CA HIS A 145 -5.35 -40.36 3.11
C HIS A 145 -6.06 -41.59 2.57
N THR A 146 -6.74 -42.33 3.44
CA THR A 146 -7.23 -43.65 3.08
C THR A 146 -8.74 -43.72 3.04
N CYS A 147 -9.28 -44.18 1.92
CA CYS A 147 -10.67 -44.54 1.71
C CYS A 147 -10.84 -46.06 1.92
N GLN A 148 -10.56 -46.59 3.12
CA GLN A 148 -10.52 -48.05 3.35
C GLN A 148 -11.90 -48.69 3.56
N GLY A 149 -12.13 -49.81 2.87
CA GLY A 149 -13.31 -50.67 3.04
C GLY A 149 -14.61 -49.99 2.55
N ASN A 150 -15.75 -50.32 3.16
CA ASN A 150 -17.04 -49.69 2.83
C ASN A 150 -17.13 -48.19 3.25
N LYS A 151 -16.01 -47.54 3.58
CA LYS A 151 -16.00 -46.13 3.96
C LYS A 151 -16.10 -45.28 2.70
N THR A 152 -17.12 -44.43 2.69
CA THR A 152 -17.32 -43.42 1.66
C THR A 152 -16.57 -42.11 1.96
N THR A 153 -15.82 -42.05 3.06
CA THR A 153 -15.14 -40.83 3.53
C THR A 153 -13.78 -41.10 4.17
N ALA A 154 -12.84 -40.18 3.97
CA ALA A 154 -11.58 -40.05 4.70
C ALA A 154 -11.74 -38.98 5.80
N VAL A 155 -11.49 -39.36 7.05
CA VAL A 155 -11.74 -38.52 8.24
C VAL A 155 -10.41 -38.06 8.85
N GLY A 156 -10.35 -36.80 9.28
CA GLY A 156 -9.20 -36.28 10.04
C GLY A 156 -8.04 -35.84 9.17
N VAL A 157 -8.30 -35.48 7.91
CA VAL A 157 -7.31 -34.91 7.00
C VAL A 157 -6.89 -33.54 7.55
N SER A 158 -5.68 -33.47 8.12
CA SER A 158 -5.15 -32.25 8.74
C SER A 158 -4.52 -31.35 7.69
N LEU A 159 -4.99 -30.12 7.60
CA LEU A 159 -4.60 -29.12 6.61
C LEU A 159 -3.98 -27.90 7.27
N LYS A 160 -3.03 -27.30 6.55
CA LYS A 160 -2.41 -26.00 6.88
C LYS A 160 -2.58 -24.95 5.78
N THR A 161 -3.01 -25.34 4.59
CA THR A 161 -3.26 -24.39 3.48
C THR A 161 -4.19 -23.27 3.92
N GLY A 162 -3.79 -22.02 3.65
CA GLY A 162 -4.51 -20.84 4.13
C GLY A 162 -3.99 -20.23 5.43
N ALA A 163 -3.20 -20.95 6.22
CA ALA A 163 -2.64 -20.45 7.48
C ALA A 163 -1.44 -19.50 7.26
N ASP A 164 -0.96 -19.38 6.02
CA ASP A 164 0.09 -18.44 5.64
C ASP A 164 -0.33 -17.76 4.33
N ALA A 165 -0.32 -16.43 4.32
CA ALA A 165 -0.70 -15.61 3.19
C ALA A 165 0.21 -14.38 3.03
N LYS A 166 0.45 -14.00 1.79
CA LYS A 166 1.07 -12.71 1.43
C LYS A 166 -0.03 -11.73 1.05
N ILE A 167 0.03 -10.55 1.65
CA ILE A 167 -0.92 -9.48 1.45
C ILE A 167 -0.25 -8.36 0.67
N SER A 168 -0.91 -7.94 -0.39
CA SER A 168 -0.57 -6.81 -1.22
C SER A 168 -1.62 -5.73 -1.06
N PHE A 169 -1.22 -4.46 -1.15
CA PHE A 169 -2.14 -3.34 -1.09
C PHE A 169 -2.01 -2.43 -2.30
N ARG A 170 -3.13 -1.99 -2.87
CA ARG A 170 -3.14 -0.89 -3.84
C ARG A 170 -3.67 0.35 -3.14
N ILE A 171 -2.87 1.41 -3.15
CA ILE A 171 -3.21 2.69 -2.52
C ILE A 171 -4.30 3.38 -3.36
N LYS A 172 -5.43 3.70 -2.75
CA LYS A 172 -6.55 4.45 -3.35
C LYS A 172 -6.54 5.88 -2.88
N ARG A 173 -6.23 6.07 -1.60
CA ARG A 173 -6.07 7.36 -0.93
C ARG A 173 -4.81 7.29 -0.07
N LEU A 174 -4.13 8.42 0.06
CA LEU A 174 -2.94 8.47 0.90
C LEU A 174 -3.30 8.10 2.33
N ILE A 175 -2.46 7.26 2.92
CA ILE A 175 -2.51 6.90 4.33
C ILE A 175 -1.84 8.03 5.12
N ASN A 176 -2.46 8.50 6.21
CA ASN A 176 -1.87 9.52 7.08
C ASN A 176 -1.82 9.02 8.51
N GLY A 177 -0.62 8.85 9.07
CA GLY A 177 -0.49 8.13 10.33
C GLY A 177 -0.87 6.66 10.10
N THR A 178 -1.78 6.12 10.90
CA THR A 178 -2.09 4.69 10.90
C THR A 178 -3.54 4.41 10.49
N VAL A 179 -3.72 3.52 9.50
CA VAL A 179 -5.00 2.95 9.09
C VAL A 179 -5.08 1.54 9.64
N VAL A 180 -6.09 1.29 10.48
CA VAL A 180 -6.37 -0.04 11.02
C VAL A 180 -7.26 -0.81 10.05
N ILE A 181 -6.84 -2.02 9.69
CA ILE A 181 -7.67 -2.99 8.99
C ILE A 181 -8.37 -3.85 10.05
N PRO A 182 -9.68 -3.65 10.27
CA PRO A 182 -10.42 -4.48 11.20
C PRO A 182 -10.47 -5.91 10.68
N ILE A 183 -10.90 -6.83 11.55
CA ILE A 183 -11.11 -8.23 11.20
C ILE A 183 -11.99 -8.34 9.94
N THR A 184 -11.40 -8.78 8.83
CA THR A 184 -12.05 -8.81 7.51
C THR A 184 -11.81 -10.16 6.83
N ASP A 185 -12.88 -10.79 6.35
CA ASP A 185 -12.80 -12.00 5.52
C ASP A 185 -12.39 -11.59 4.10
N ILE A 186 -11.32 -12.19 3.56
CA ILE A 186 -10.75 -11.82 2.25
C ILE A 186 -10.75 -12.95 1.23
N ALA A 187 -10.78 -14.21 1.67
CA ALA A 187 -10.86 -15.36 0.78
C ALA A 187 -11.63 -16.54 1.40
N LEU A 188 -12.19 -17.39 0.54
CA LEU A 188 -12.70 -18.71 0.86
C LEU A 188 -11.80 -19.77 0.24
N LEU A 189 -11.62 -20.87 0.96
CA LEU A 189 -10.84 -22.02 0.53
C LEU A 189 -11.74 -23.25 0.41
N TYR A 190 -11.50 -24.00 -0.66
CA TYR A 190 -12.14 -25.26 -0.97
C TYR A 190 -11.04 -26.31 -1.16
N ALA A 191 -11.36 -27.56 -0.82
CA ALA A 191 -10.45 -28.68 -1.03
C ALA A 191 -11.20 -29.86 -1.63
N ASN A 192 -10.54 -30.52 -2.57
CA ASN A 192 -11.00 -31.74 -3.22
C ASN A 192 -9.86 -32.76 -3.27
N ILE A 193 -10.19 -34.04 -3.42
CA ILE A 193 -9.19 -35.11 -3.58
C ILE A 193 -8.77 -35.30 -5.06
N SER A 194 -9.42 -34.59 -5.98
CA SER A 194 -9.15 -34.65 -7.42
C SER A 194 -9.31 -33.26 -8.07
N SER A 195 -8.52 -33.01 -9.12
CA SER A 195 -8.57 -31.79 -9.93
C SER A 195 -9.82 -31.67 -10.81
N THR A 196 -10.57 -32.76 -11.02
CA THR A 196 -11.78 -32.77 -11.85
C THR A 196 -13.06 -32.65 -11.04
N THR A 197 -12.97 -32.69 -9.71
CA THR A 197 -14.11 -32.61 -8.81
C THR A 197 -14.64 -31.19 -8.75
N THR A 198 -15.95 -31.03 -8.90
CA THR A 198 -16.63 -29.74 -8.73
C THR A 198 -16.49 -29.22 -7.30
N ARG A 199 -16.46 -27.90 -7.11
CA ARG A 199 -16.29 -27.29 -5.78
C ARG A 199 -17.41 -27.74 -4.82
N GLY A 200 -17.02 -28.17 -3.62
CA GLY A 200 -17.91 -28.48 -2.52
C GLY A 200 -18.12 -27.29 -1.57
N GLU A 201 -18.31 -27.57 -0.29
CA GLU A 201 -18.41 -26.53 0.74
C GLU A 201 -17.04 -25.88 1.03
N ALA A 202 -17.06 -24.61 1.46
CA ALA A 202 -15.84 -23.94 1.87
C ALA A 202 -15.30 -24.57 3.16
N ILE A 203 -14.06 -25.07 3.10
CA ILE A 203 -13.35 -25.69 4.22
C ILE A 203 -12.77 -24.65 5.17
N ALA A 204 -12.37 -23.49 4.65
CA ALA A 204 -11.85 -22.41 5.46
C ALA A 204 -12.18 -21.04 4.85
N LYS A 205 -12.24 -20.03 5.71
CA LYS A 205 -12.22 -18.62 5.33
C LYS A 205 -10.98 -17.96 5.89
N VAL A 206 -10.31 -17.19 5.06
CA VAL A 206 -9.10 -16.45 5.38
C VAL A 206 -9.53 -15.07 5.83
N ARG A 207 -9.24 -14.77 7.10
CA ARG A 207 -9.61 -13.54 7.79
C ARG A 207 -8.36 -12.81 8.21
N ILE A 208 -8.23 -11.55 7.81
CA ILE A 208 -7.06 -10.73 8.16
C ILE A 208 -7.40 -9.64 9.16
N SER A 209 -6.42 -9.27 9.98
CA SER A 209 -6.42 -8.01 10.71
C SER A 209 -4.99 -7.48 10.82
N GLY A 210 -4.85 -6.16 10.94
CA GLY A 210 -3.54 -5.51 11.02
C GLY A 210 -3.64 -4.01 10.79
N SER A 211 -2.51 -3.37 10.52
CA SER A 211 -2.48 -1.92 10.33
C SER A 211 -1.41 -1.51 9.32
N LEU A 212 -1.73 -0.45 8.58
CA LEU A 212 -0.81 0.23 7.68
C LEU A 212 -0.46 1.58 8.28
N THR A 213 0.80 1.99 8.21
CA THR A 213 1.21 3.34 8.61
C THR A 213 2.03 4.01 7.52
N ALA A 214 1.86 5.31 7.37
CA ALA A 214 2.69 6.14 6.52
C ALA A 214 3.14 7.39 7.28
N PRO A 215 4.44 7.75 7.21
CA PRO A 215 4.96 8.90 7.93
C PRO A 215 4.43 10.21 7.36
N GLN A 216 4.49 11.27 8.16
CA GLN A 216 4.37 12.63 7.66
C GLN A 216 5.51 12.93 6.68
N SER A 217 5.18 13.62 5.58
CA SER A 217 6.15 13.99 4.57
C SER A 217 5.76 15.31 3.93
N CYS A 218 6.73 16.21 3.79
CA CYS A 218 6.58 17.46 3.07
C CYS A 218 7.63 17.56 1.97
N GLN A 219 7.23 18.09 0.81
CA GLN A 219 8.14 18.38 -0.28
C GLN A 219 8.14 19.87 -0.60
N ILE A 220 9.33 20.46 -0.72
CA ILE A 220 9.51 21.83 -1.20
C ILE A 220 9.69 21.80 -2.71
N ASN A 221 8.94 22.63 -3.44
CA ASN A 221 9.14 22.89 -4.86
C ASN A 221 9.26 21.62 -5.73
N ALA A 222 8.49 20.58 -5.39
CA ALA A 222 8.59 19.25 -6.02
C ALA A 222 10.02 18.65 -6.06
N GLY A 223 10.90 19.04 -5.12
CA GLY A 223 12.30 18.61 -5.07
C GLY A 223 13.23 19.32 -6.07
N GLN A 224 12.74 20.35 -6.77
CA GLN A 224 13.53 21.09 -7.75
C GLN A 224 14.38 22.19 -7.10
N VAL A 225 15.59 22.39 -7.65
CA VAL A 225 16.52 23.44 -7.23
C VAL A 225 15.93 24.82 -7.50
N ILE A 226 16.09 25.73 -6.53
CA ILE A 226 15.62 27.12 -6.62
C ILE A 226 16.79 28.01 -7.01
N TYR A 227 16.83 28.48 -8.25
CA TYR A 227 17.91 29.33 -8.76
C TYR A 227 17.67 30.81 -8.45
N PHE A 228 18.69 31.55 -8.02
CA PHE A 228 18.65 33.02 -7.97
C PHE A 228 19.74 33.55 -8.91
N ASP A 229 19.33 34.16 -10.02
CA ASP A 229 20.23 34.75 -11.00
C ASP A 229 20.13 36.27 -10.90
N PHE A 230 21.18 36.89 -10.38
CA PHE A 230 21.25 38.34 -10.17
C PHE A 230 21.68 39.11 -11.42
N ASP A 231 21.89 38.42 -12.55
CA ASP A 231 22.43 38.99 -13.78
C ASP A 231 23.80 39.67 -13.53
N THR A 232 24.26 40.47 -14.48
CA THR A 232 25.51 41.22 -14.39
C THR A 232 25.34 42.41 -13.46
N ILE A 233 26.16 42.48 -12.41
CA ILE A 233 26.19 43.58 -11.46
C ILE A 233 27.51 44.35 -11.63
N PRO A 234 27.47 45.65 -11.99
CA PRO A 234 28.64 46.50 -11.99
C PRO A 234 29.29 46.55 -10.60
N ALA A 235 30.62 46.41 -10.54
CA ALA A 235 31.36 46.48 -9.28
C ALA A 235 31.20 47.82 -8.53
N SER A 236 30.70 48.88 -9.20
CA SER A 236 30.34 50.17 -8.56
C SER A 236 29.03 50.14 -7.77
N GLU A 237 28.15 49.17 -8.01
CA GLU A 237 26.89 49.04 -7.25
C GLU A 237 27.13 48.47 -5.84
N PHE A 238 28.28 47.81 -5.61
CA PHE A 238 28.68 47.32 -4.29
C PHE A 238 29.19 48.47 -3.43
N SER A 239 28.59 48.62 -2.24
CA SER A 239 28.98 49.63 -1.26
C SER A 239 30.36 49.35 -0.67
N SER A 240 31.05 50.42 -0.26
CA SER A 240 32.26 50.32 0.57
C SER A 240 31.97 49.93 2.02
N THR A 241 30.70 49.81 2.40
CA THR A 241 30.26 49.35 3.71
C THR A 241 29.94 47.85 3.66
N ALA A 242 30.70 47.05 4.42
CA ALA A 242 30.43 45.62 4.58
C ALA A 242 29.00 45.38 5.09
N GLY A 243 28.35 44.35 4.57
CA GLY A 243 26.96 43.99 4.88
C GLY A 243 25.90 44.84 4.17
N GLN A 244 26.27 45.87 3.41
CA GLN A 244 25.27 46.67 2.69
C GLN A 244 24.79 45.91 1.45
N ALA A 245 23.49 45.62 1.39
CA ALA A 245 22.84 44.97 0.25
C ALA A 245 22.52 45.95 -0.89
N ILE A 246 22.59 45.44 -2.12
CA ILE A 246 22.14 46.12 -3.33
C ILE A 246 20.63 45.84 -3.48
N THR A 247 19.82 46.63 -2.78
CA THR A 247 18.37 46.41 -2.67
C THR A 247 17.63 46.47 -4.01
N SER A 248 18.17 47.19 -5.00
CA SER A 248 17.64 47.25 -6.37
C SER A 248 17.78 45.93 -7.15
N ARG A 249 18.69 45.04 -6.74
CA ARG A 249 18.95 43.72 -7.35
C ARG A 249 18.32 42.58 -6.55
N LYS A 250 17.43 42.90 -5.60
CA LYS A 250 16.76 41.91 -4.77
C LYS A 250 15.74 41.12 -5.61
N ILE A 251 15.82 39.80 -5.53
CA ILE A 251 14.92 38.87 -6.22
C ILE A 251 14.08 38.15 -5.17
N THR A 252 12.77 38.16 -5.36
CA THR A 252 11.80 37.46 -4.50
C THR A 252 11.32 36.20 -5.21
N LYS A 253 11.26 35.08 -4.48
CA LYS A 253 10.68 33.83 -4.95
C LYS A 253 9.69 33.28 -3.95
N THR A 254 8.64 32.66 -4.48
CA THR A 254 7.66 31.87 -3.74
C THR A 254 7.80 30.43 -4.18
N VAL A 255 7.99 29.52 -3.23
CA VAL A 255 8.16 28.09 -3.50
C VAL A 255 7.08 27.30 -2.79
N SER A 256 6.51 26.31 -3.49
CA SER A 256 5.41 25.51 -2.96
C SER A 256 5.91 24.56 -1.88
N ILE A 257 5.04 24.27 -0.91
CA ILE A 257 5.21 23.24 0.11
C ILE A 257 3.99 22.34 0.03
N GLU A 258 4.23 21.04 -0.18
CA GLU A 258 3.17 20.03 -0.24
C GLU A 258 3.41 19.00 0.86
N CYS A 259 2.52 18.99 1.86
CA CYS A 259 2.60 18.05 2.98
C CYS A 259 1.47 17.02 2.95
N THR A 260 1.83 15.80 3.34
CA THR A 260 0.95 14.64 3.50
C THR A 260 1.18 14.04 4.90
N GLY A 261 0.25 13.23 5.38
CA GLY A 261 0.36 12.62 6.72
C GLY A 261 -0.18 13.47 7.87
N MET A 262 -0.75 14.65 7.62
CA MET A 262 -1.15 15.63 8.65
C MET A 262 -2.53 15.36 9.27
N GLY A 263 -3.13 14.18 9.04
CA GLY A 263 -4.55 13.90 9.33
C GLY A 263 -4.94 13.91 10.81
N TYR A 264 -4.06 13.40 11.67
CA TYR A 264 -4.22 13.39 13.14
C TYR A 264 -3.72 14.70 13.78
N GLU A 265 -2.68 15.30 13.20
CA GLU A 265 -2.03 16.52 13.69
C GLU A 265 -2.52 17.76 12.92
N ARG A 266 -3.84 17.95 12.82
CA ARG A 266 -4.42 19.00 11.95
C ARG A 266 -3.97 20.42 12.30
N THR A 267 -3.65 20.65 13.57
CA THR A 267 -3.17 21.93 14.12
C THR A 267 -1.68 22.14 13.96
N GLN A 268 -0.90 21.09 13.68
CA GLN A 268 0.55 21.18 13.54
C GLN A 268 0.91 22.15 12.43
N LYS A 269 1.77 23.10 12.78
CA LYS A 269 2.26 24.12 11.85
C LYS A 269 3.44 23.55 11.07
N VAL A 270 3.66 24.12 9.90
CA VAL A 270 4.82 23.82 9.07
C VAL A 270 5.47 25.16 8.80
N ASP A 271 6.76 25.25 9.08
CA ASP A 271 7.61 26.41 8.78
C ASP A 271 8.84 25.93 7.98
N ALA A 272 9.63 26.88 7.48
CA ALA A 272 10.90 26.58 6.85
C ALA A 272 12.06 27.32 7.54
N SER A 273 13.26 26.77 7.40
CA SER A 273 14.51 27.39 7.85
C SER A 273 15.54 27.43 6.73
N PHE A 274 16.37 28.48 6.72
CA PHE A 274 17.39 28.71 5.71
C PHE A 274 18.80 28.57 6.30
N THR A 275 19.66 27.85 5.60
CA THR A 275 21.07 27.70 5.99
C THR A 275 21.99 27.82 4.77
N GLY A 276 22.88 28.80 4.76
CA GLY A 276 23.94 28.93 3.76
C GLY A 276 25.00 27.85 3.94
N THR A 277 25.56 27.31 2.85
CA THR A 277 26.64 26.32 2.92
C THR A 277 27.91 26.93 3.52
N ASN A 278 28.29 28.11 3.02
CA ASN A 278 29.33 28.97 3.60
C ASN A 278 28.68 30.29 4.00
N ARG A 279 29.14 30.90 5.09
CA ARG A 279 28.50 32.07 5.70
C ARG A 279 29.51 33.03 6.32
N SER A 280 29.12 34.28 6.44
CA SER A 280 29.84 35.27 7.25
C SER A 280 29.86 34.84 8.72
N SER A 281 30.85 35.32 9.48
CA SER A 281 31.02 34.95 10.90
C SER A 281 29.88 35.42 11.82
N ASP A 282 29.12 36.42 11.37
CA ASP A 282 27.96 36.97 12.06
C ASP A 282 26.63 36.38 11.57
N ASP A 283 26.68 35.39 10.66
CA ASP A 283 25.53 34.69 10.09
C ASP A 283 24.53 35.59 9.34
N THR A 284 24.95 36.77 8.87
CA THR A 284 24.07 37.68 8.14
C THR A 284 24.09 37.48 6.62
N MET A 285 25.13 36.84 6.08
CA MET A 285 25.32 36.67 4.64
C MET A 285 25.79 35.26 4.27
N VAL A 286 25.24 34.71 3.19
CA VAL A 286 25.84 33.55 2.52
C VAL A 286 27.11 34.02 1.82
N ALA A 287 28.22 33.34 2.08
CA ALA A 287 29.49 33.62 1.42
C ALA A 287 29.49 33.00 0.01
N THR A 288 29.99 33.75 -0.97
CA THR A 288 30.17 33.28 -2.35
C THR A 288 31.62 32.84 -2.59
N ASP A 289 31.90 32.31 -3.76
CA ASP A 289 33.27 32.08 -4.27
C ASP A 289 34.03 33.39 -4.59
N ASN A 290 33.35 34.54 -4.63
CA ASN A 290 33.97 35.86 -4.68
C ASN A 290 34.09 36.44 -3.26
N ALA A 291 35.32 36.72 -2.83
CA ALA A 291 35.63 37.13 -1.46
C ALA A 291 34.93 38.41 -0.98
N ASP A 292 34.51 39.28 -1.91
CA ASP A 292 33.91 40.58 -1.61
C ASP A 292 32.40 40.61 -1.89
N VAL A 293 31.81 39.50 -2.33
CA VAL A 293 30.37 39.38 -2.62
C VAL A 293 29.71 38.38 -1.66
N GLY A 294 28.69 38.86 -0.97
CA GLY A 294 27.81 38.06 -0.12
C GLY A 294 26.37 38.10 -0.62
N ILE A 295 25.54 37.21 -0.10
CA ILE A 295 24.10 37.21 -0.38
C ILE A 295 23.34 37.32 0.93
N LYS A 296 22.50 38.36 1.06
CA LYS A 296 21.55 38.50 2.16
C LYS A 296 20.23 37.85 1.83
N ILE A 297 19.60 37.27 2.85
CA ILE A 297 18.30 36.62 2.75
C ILE A 297 17.27 37.40 3.55
N TYR A 298 16.08 37.53 2.99
CA TYR A 298 14.95 38.25 3.58
C TYR A 298 13.71 37.37 3.60
N ASN A 299 12.93 37.45 4.68
CA ASN A 299 11.63 36.79 4.74
C ASN A 299 10.56 37.57 3.94
N LYS A 300 9.35 37.02 3.86
CA LYS A 300 8.19 37.66 3.19
C LYS A 300 7.82 39.06 3.72
N SER A 301 8.17 39.36 4.96
CA SER A 301 7.96 40.68 5.58
C SER A 301 9.13 41.65 5.30
N ASN A 302 10.06 41.27 4.42
CA ASN A 302 11.26 42.03 4.07
C ASN A 302 12.23 42.27 5.24
N ALA A 303 12.18 41.44 6.28
CA ALA A 303 13.16 41.46 7.36
C ALA A 303 14.34 40.53 7.03
N GLU A 304 15.55 40.94 7.40
CA GLU A 304 16.77 40.12 7.24
C GLU A 304 16.67 38.83 8.06
N VAL A 305 17.15 37.74 7.47
CA VAL A 305 17.10 36.40 8.03
C VAL A 305 18.53 35.91 8.21
N SER A 306 18.82 35.36 9.40
CA SER A 306 20.09 34.66 9.64
C SER A 306 20.29 33.56 8.61
N VAL A 307 21.49 33.44 8.06
CA VAL A 307 21.85 32.35 7.13
C VAL A 307 22.32 31.10 7.85
N ASN A 308 22.07 31.00 9.16
CA ASN A 308 22.33 29.84 9.99
C ASN A 308 21.03 29.45 10.71
N ASN A 309 20.29 28.52 10.10
CA ASN A 309 18.98 28.08 10.58
C ASN A 309 17.97 29.22 10.81
N GLY A 310 18.01 30.26 9.97
CA GLY A 310 17.12 31.41 10.10
C GLY A 310 15.69 31.08 9.67
N LYS A 311 14.72 31.58 10.43
CA LYS A 311 13.30 31.28 10.21
C LYS A 311 12.74 31.95 8.95
N LEU A 312 12.10 31.16 8.11
CA LEU A 312 11.28 31.59 6.99
C LEU A 312 9.83 31.11 7.21
N PRO A 313 8.95 31.99 7.74
CA PRO A 313 7.57 31.61 8.03
C PRO A 313 6.84 31.16 6.76
N ALA A 314 6.24 29.97 6.80
CA ALA A 314 5.47 29.46 5.68
C ALA A 314 4.01 29.92 5.76
N ASP A 315 3.42 30.15 4.59
CA ASP A 315 1.99 30.42 4.42
C ASP A 315 1.29 29.10 4.10
N MET A 316 0.85 28.40 5.16
CA MET A 316 0.19 27.11 5.06
C MET A 316 -1.33 27.25 5.08
N GLY A 317 -2.01 26.53 4.20
CA GLY A 317 -3.46 26.39 4.21
C GLY A 317 -3.95 25.44 5.31
N ASN A 318 -5.27 25.22 5.32
CA ASN A 318 -5.90 24.27 6.24
C ASN A 318 -5.57 22.83 5.85
N THR A 319 -5.47 21.98 6.88
CA THR A 319 -5.35 20.53 6.69
C THR A 319 -6.68 19.95 6.21
N THR A 320 -6.67 19.29 5.06
CA THR A 320 -7.84 18.61 4.50
C THR A 320 -8.26 17.41 5.34
N ILE A 321 -9.49 16.91 5.16
CA ILE A 321 -9.95 15.64 5.78
C ILE A 321 -9.06 14.45 5.42
N PHE A 322 -8.38 14.53 4.28
CA PHE A 322 -7.41 13.55 3.79
C PHE A 322 -5.97 13.87 4.23
N GLY A 323 -5.78 14.66 5.30
CA GLY A 323 -4.47 14.95 5.91
C GLY A 323 -3.44 15.61 5.01
N ARG A 324 -3.88 16.24 3.91
CA ARG A 324 -3.04 17.09 3.06
C ARG A 324 -3.02 18.52 3.57
N LYS A 325 -1.85 19.14 3.57
CA LYS A 325 -1.67 20.55 3.92
C LYS A 325 -0.70 21.18 2.92
N ASN A 326 -1.22 22.06 2.09
CA ASN A 326 -0.44 22.74 1.07
C ASN A 326 -0.18 24.18 1.51
N GLY A 327 0.94 24.73 1.06
CA GLY A 327 1.31 26.09 1.35
C GLY A 327 2.46 26.55 0.48
N SER A 328 3.12 27.61 0.93
CA SER A 328 4.31 28.13 0.27
C SER A 328 5.20 28.85 1.26
N VAL A 329 6.47 29.01 0.90
CA VAL A 329 7.37 29.94 1.58
C VAL A 329 7.84 30.98 0.57
N THR A 330 7.72 32.25 0.95
CA THR A 330 8.17 33.39 0.15
C THR A 330 9.37 34.02 0.83
N PHE A 331 10.46 34.16 0.10
CA PHE A 331 11.69 34.77 0.58
C PHE A 331 12.39 35.50 -0.56
N SER A 332 13.33 36.37 -0.20
CA SER A 332 14.12 37.12 -1.17
C SER A 332 15.59 36.96 -0.90
N ALA A 333 16.38 37.08 -1.94
CA ALA A 333 17.83 37.14 -1.86
C ALA A 333 18.31 38.45 -2.52
N ALA A 334 19.34 39.07 -1.97
CA ALA A 334 19.98 40.24 -2.56
C ALA A 334 21.52 40.14 -2.45
N PRO A 335 22.26 40.53 -3.49
CA PRO A 335 23.71 40.61 -3.41
C PRO A 335 24.11 41.74 -2.47
N ALA A 336 25.20 41.57 -1.74
CA ALA A 336 25.71 42.50 -0.74
C ALA A 336 27.23 42.57 -0.77
N SER A 337 27.77 43.70 -0.33
CA SER A 337 29.21 43.84 -0.11
C SER A 337 29.64 42.99 1.08
N PHE A 338 30.49 41.99 0.87
CA PHE A 338 30.88 41.06 1.94
C PHE A 338 31.92 41.69 2.89
N THR A 339 32.91 42.39 2.33
CA THR A 339 34.05 42.96 3.06
C THR A 339 34.08 44.48 3.09
N GLY A 340 33.31 45.15 2.21
CA GLY A 340 33.45 46.58 1.93
C GLY A 340 34.51 46.91 0.88
N ALA A 341 35.30 45.92 0.42
CA ALA A 341 36.19 46.11 -0.71
C ALA A 341 35.40 45.99 -2.03
N ARG A 342 35.97 46.55 -3.10
CA ARG A 342 35.36 46.48 -4.42
C ARG A 342 35.61 45.09 -5.02
N PRO A 343 34.56 44.35 -5.41
CA PRO A 343 34.72 42.98 -5.88
C PRO A 343 35.49 42.91 -7.20
N GLN A 344 36.31 41.88 -7.33
CA GLN A 344 37.00 41.58 -8.58
C GLN A 344 35.99 41.14 -9.66
N PRO A 345 36.18 41.53 -10.93
CA PRO A 345 35.33 41.07 -12.03
C PRO A 345 35.34 39.54 -12.16
N GLY A 346 34.15 38.94 -12.27
CA GLY A 346 33.99 37.51 -12.42
C GLY A 346 32.56 37.05 -12.12
N VAL A 347 32.29 35.77 -12.38
CA VAL A 347 31.06 35.11 -11.94
C VAL A 347 31.20 34.79 -10.46
N PHE A 348 30.10 34.92 -9.70
CA PHE A 348 30.05 34.45 -8.32
C PHE A 348 28.92 33.43 -8.10
N ASN A 349 29.16 32.44 -7.27
CA ASN A 349 28.23 31.35 -6.95
C ASN A 349 28.17 31.12 -5.44
N ALA A 350 27.00 30.68 -4.97
CA ALA A 350 26.80 30.19 -3.62
C ALA A 350 25.70 29.13 -3.58
N THR A 351 25.75 28.27 -2.57
CA THR A 351 24.74 27.26 -2.30
C THR A 351 24.17 27.44 -0.90
N ALA A 352 22.91 27.04 -0.74
CA ALA A 352 22.22 27.06 0.53
C ALA A 352 21.14 25.97 0.55
N THR A 353 20.72 25.61 1.76
CA THR A 353 19.70 24.60 2.02
C THR A 353 18.48 25.26 2.65
N LEU A 354 17.31 24.91 2.13
CA LEU A 354 16.01 25.24 2.70
C LEU A 354 15.42 23.97 3.33
N THR A 355 15.13 24.00 4.62
CA THR A 355 14.65 22.85 5.40
C THR A 355 13.20 23.08 5.83
N ILE A 356 12.36 22.05 5.77
CA ILE A 356 11.01 22.08 6.38
C ILE A 356 11.07 21.60 7.82
N GLU A 357 10.36 22.31 8.69
CA GLU A 357 10.22 21.98 10.11
C GLU A 357 8.74 21.86 10.47
N PHE A 358 8.37 20.77 11.13
CA PHE A 358 7.08 20.64 11.79
C PHE A 358 7.15 21.32 13.16
N VAL A 359 6.25 22.27 13.41
CA VAL A 359 6.20 23.08 14.62
C VAL A 359 4.87 22.81 15.35
N ASN A 360 4.96 22.55 16.65
CA ASN A 360 3.80 22.29 17.51
C ASN A 360 3.16 23.57 18.01
#